data_AF-A0A2S6UMF1-F1
#
_entry.id   AF-A0A2S6UMF1-F1
#
_cell.length_a   1.000
_cell.length_b   1.000
_cell.length_c   1.000
_cell.angle_alpha   90.00
_cell.angle_beta   90.00
_cell.angle_gamma   90.00
#
_symmetry.space_group_name_H-M   'P 1'
#
loop_
_entity.id
_entity.type
_entity.pdbx_description
1 polymer ?
#
loop_
_entity_poly.entity_id
_entity_poly.type
_entity_poly.pdbx_seq_one_letter_code
_entity_poly.pdbx_strand_id
1 'polypeptide(L)' 'MRSAIHAIESLNIWIGRSFGWCVLILTLSVAYEVFVRYALNAPTVWVFDMMVQMYGALFLMAG' A
#
# COMPACT_ATOMS: atom_id res chain seq x y z
N MET A 1 -28.73 -0.94 -18.52
CA MET A 1 -27.77 -2.06 -18.34
C MET A 1 -26.32 -1.69 -18.66
N ARG A 2 -26.00 -0.94 -19.72
CA ARG A 2 -24.60 -0.58 -20.09
C ARG A 2 -23.89 0.35 -19.09
N SER A 3 -24.61 1.29 -18.47
CA SER A 3 -24.02 2.25 -17.51
C SER A 3 -23.44 1.59 -16.25
N ALA A 4 -24.07 0.51 -15.76
CA ALA A 4 -23.57 -0.21 -14.59
C ALA A 4 -22.25 -0.92 -14.89
N ILE A 5 -22.12 -1.48 -16.10
CA ILE A 5 -20.90 -2.15 -16.56
C ILE A 5 -19.75 -1.13 -16.67
N HIS A 6 -19.99 0.03 -17.28
CA HIS A 6 -18.95 1.07 -17.35
C HIS A 6 -18.55 1.66 -15.99
N ALA A 7 -19.49 1.76 -15.05
CA ALA A 7 -19.17 2.19 -13.68
C ALA A 7 -18.26 1.15 -12.98
N ILE A 8 -18.56 -0.14 -13.12
CA ILE A 8 -17.75 -1.23 -12.56
C ILE A 8 -16.36 -1.27 -13.21
N GLU A 9 -16.28 -1.09 -14.52
CA GLU A 9 -15.03 -1.07 -15.27
C GLU A 9 -14.13 0.09 -14.84
N SER A 10 -14.70 1.30 -14.72
CA SER A 10 -13.97 2.47 -14.20
C SER A 10 -13.54 2.30 -12.75
N LEU A 11 -14.35 1.66 -11.90
CA LEU A 11 -14.00 1.37 -10.50
C LEU A 11 -12.83 0.39 -10.44
N ASN A 12 -12.83 -0.66 -11.25
CA ASN A 12 -11.78 -1.67 -11.25
C ASN A 12 -10.43 -1.07 -11.69
N ILE A 13 -10.44 -0.26 -12.75
CA ILE A 13 -9.25 0.49 -13.21
C ILE A 13 -8.74 1.44 -12.11
N TRP A 14 -9.64 2.09 -11.38
CA TRP A 14 -9.28 3.00 -10.30
C TRP A 14 -8.66 2.27 -9.10
N ILE A 15 -9.25 1.13 -8.70
CA ILE A 15 -8.73 0.28 -7.62
C ILE A 15 -7.34 -0.26 -7.97
N GLY A 16 -7.15 -0.75 -9.20
CA GLY A 16 -5.85 -1.22 -9.68
C GLY A 16 -4.78 -0.11 -9.66
N ARG A 17 -5.15 1.11 -10.04
CA ARG A 17 -4.21 2.25 -9.99
C ARG A 17 -3.85 2.65 -8.56
N SER A 18 -4.81 2.71 -7.65
CA SER A 18 -4.57 2.99 -6.23
C SER A 18 -3.64 1.96 -5.60
N PHE A 19 -3.74 0.69 -6.01
CA PHE A 19 -2.88 -0.38 -5.50
C PHE A 19 -1.42 -0.27 -5.94
N GLY A 20 -1.16 0.22 -7.15
CA GLY A 20 0.20 0.54 -7.60
C GLY A 20 0.89 1.57 -6.68
N TRP A 21 0.14 2.53 -6.14
CA TRP A 21 0.65 3.51 -5.18
C TRP A 21 0.93 2.91 -3.81
N CYS A 22 0.16 1.91 -3.37
CA CYS A 22 0.38 1.23 -2.08
C CYS A 22 1.78 0.59 -1.99
N VAL A 23 2.29 0.01 -3.08
CA VAL A 23 3.65 -0.59 -3.11
C VAL A 23 4.75 0.46 -2.88
N LEU A 24 4.59 1.64 -3.49
CA LEU A 24 5.55 2.74 -3.33
C LEU A 24 5.56 3.24 -1.88
N ILE A 25 4.37 3.42 -1.28
CA ILE A 25 4.23 3.84 0.11
C ILE A 25 4.85 2.81 1.06
N LEU A 26 4.65 1.51 0.80
CA LEU A 26 5.26 0.44 1.58
C LEU A 26 6.79 0.52 1.55
N THR A 27 7.36 0.68 0.35
CA THR A 27 8.81 0.80 0.16
C THR A 27 9.37 2.02 0.87
N LEU A 28 8.65 3.15 0.79
CA LEU A 28 8.99 4.39 1.51
C LEU A 28 8.92 4.21 3.02
N SER A 29 7.91 3.52 3.55
CA SER A 29 7.81 3.22 4.98
C SER A 29 8.97 2.35 5.46
N VAL A 30 9.43 1.37 4.68
CA VAL A 30 10.59 0.53 5.06
C VAL A 30 11.85 1.40 5.09
N ALA A 31 12.05 2.19 4.04
CA ALA A 31 13.19 3.09 3.95
C ALA A 31 13.19 4.13 5.08
N TYR A 32 12.01 4.63 5.47
CA TYR A 32 11.85 5.54 6.59
C TYR A 32 12.19 4.88 7.92
N GLU A 33 11.72 3.65 8.19
CA GLU A 33 12.09 2.93 9.42
C GLU A 33 13.59 2.68 9.49
N VAL A 34 14.20 2.21 8.40
CA VAL A 34 15.66 2.02 8.30
C VAL A 34 16.36 3.35 8.57
N PHE A 35 15.94 4.44 7.92
CA PHE A 35 16.54 5.76 8.12
C PHE A 35 16.44 6.21 9.57
N VAL A 36 15.26 6.17 10.17
CA VAL A 36 15.05 6.61 11.56
C VAL A 36 15.83 5.73 12.54
N ARG A 37 15.85 4.42 12.31
CA ARG A 37 16.49 3.47 13.21
C ARG A 37 18.02 3.56 13.16
N TYR A 38 18.59 3.77 11.98
CA TYR A 38 20.05 3.87 11.82
C TYR A 38 20.60 5.30 11.94
N ALA A 39 19.85 6.34 11.53
CA ALA A 39 20.30 7.73 11.57
C ALA A 39 19.84 8.49 12.83
N LEU A 40 18.63 8.20 13.34
CA LEU A 40 18.04 8.89 14.49
C LEU A 40 17.99 8.03 15.75
N ASN A 41 18.38 6.75 15.67
CA ASN A 41 18.46 5.77 16.76
C ASN A 41 17.16 5.63 17.59
N ALA A 42 16.01 5.99 17.01
CA ALA A 42 14.72 6.09 17.69
C ALA A 42 13.66 5.22 16.97
N PRO A 43 13.53 3.92 17.30
CA PRO A 43 12.64 3.02 16.57
C PRO A 43 11.16 3.44 16.66
N THR A 44 10.47 3.48 15.51
CA THR A 44 9.05 3.83 15.40
C THR A 44 8.17 2.60 15.34
N VAL A 45 7.38 2.35 16.41
CA VAL A 45 6.56 1.14 16.58
C VAL A 45 5.43 1.02 15.55
N TRP A 46 4.92 2.14 15.04
CA TRP A 46 3.80 2.17 14.11
C TRP A 46 4.15 1.66 12.70
N VAL A 47 5.43 1.69 12.31
CA VAL A 47 5.82 1.27 10.96
C VAL A 47 5.63 -0.23 10.79
N PHE A 48 5.92 -1.03 11.82
CA PHE A 48 5.69 -2.48 11.80
C PHE A 48 4.21 -2.85 11.55
N ASP A 49 3.28 -2.17 12.23
CA ASP A 49 1.85 -2.45 12.07
C ASP A 49 1.34 -2.05 10.66
N MET A 50 1.83 -0.91 10.13
CA MET A 50 1.59 -0.49 8.74
C MET A 50 2.11 -1.52 7.72
N MET A 51 3.32 -2.05 7.92
CA MET A 51 3.90 -3.07 7.04
C MET A 51 2.97 -4.26 6.90
N VAL A 52 2.54 -4.83 8.03
CA VAL A 52 1.74 -6.05 8.08
C VAL A 52 0.40 -5.86 7.38
N GLN A 53 -0.31 -4.77 7.64
CA GLN A 53 -1.61 -4.51 7.03
C GLN A 53 -1.51 -4.25 5.52
N MET A 54 -0.54 -3.45 5.08
CA MET A 54 -0.37 -3.13 3.66
C MET A 54 0.15 -4.33 2.84
N TYR A 55 1.02 -5.17 3.41
CA TYR A 55 1.45 -6.41 2.76
C TYR A 55 0.29 -7.39 2.62
N GLY A 56 -0.58 -7.49 3.63
CA GLY A 56 -1.81 -8.30 3.56
C GLY A 56 -2.75 -7.80 2.46
N ALA A 57 -2.91 -6.48 2.33
CA ALA A 57 -3.70 -5.87 1.27
C ALA A 57 -3.14 -6.16 -0.13
N LEU A 58 -1.80 -6.10 -0.30
CA LEU A 58 -1.12 -6.46 -1.56
C LEU A 58 -1.27 -7.93 -1.92
N PHE A 59 -1.17 -8.82 -0.95
CA PHE A 59 -1.31 -10.25 -1.18
C PHE A 59 -2.73 -10.61 -1.64
N LEU A 60 -3.77 -10.00 -1.05
CA LEU A 60 -5.17 -10.22 -1.43
C LEU A 60 -5.52 -9.72 -2.84
N MET A 61 -4.77 -8.76 -3.38
CA MET A 61 -4.99 -8.19 -4.72
C MET A 61 -4.13 -8.84 -5.81
N ALA A 62 -3.00 -9.46 -5.44
CA ALA A 62 -2.17 -10.25 -6.34
C ALA A 62 -2.61 -11.72 -6.45
N GLY A 63 -3.48 -12.17 -5.54
CA GLY A 63 -4.09 -13.50 -5.51
C GLY A 63 -5.30 -13.67 -6.42
#